data_AF-A0A950H5D1-F1
#
_entry.id   AF-A0A950H5D1-F1
#
_cell.length_a   1.000
_cell.length_b   1.000
_cell.length_c   1.000
_cell.angle_alpha   90.00
_cell.angle_beta   90.00
_cell.angle_gamma   90.00
#
_symmetry.space_group_name_H-M   'P 1'
#
loop_
_entity.id
_entity.type
_entity.pdbx_description
1 polymer ?
#
loop_
_entity_poly.entity_id
_entity_poly.type
_entity_poly.pdbx_seq_one_letter_code
_entity_poly.pdbx_strand_id
1 'polypeptide(L)'
;GYILGLPGDTPQSIRRDIEIVQRELAVDLLEFTMLTPLPGSEDHKTLHEQGIWMEPDLNAYDLETATVAHPRMSREQWQSAYADAWNWYYSDEHVERLLKRNAALGVKTLRVWRSLVQIYGAANYEGVHPQQCGYFRRKSRTERRPELPREPMLAFYAGHISSTIVKYARFGLYALKTWRIRNRVEKDPASKFYTDLAITPVIDAEDEALEMFDLNESSRAAVAKARRQAHGRKVRENLTAP
;
A
#
# COMPACT_ATOMS: atom_id res chain seq x y z
N GLY A 1 2.54 -1.12 5.52
CA GLY A 1 1.59 -1.82 4.65
C GLY A 1 0.19 -1.48 5.09
N TYR A 2 -0.76 -1.47 4.16
CA TYR A 2 -2.19 -1.25 4.37
C TYR A 2 -2.93 -2.48 3.84
N ILE A 3 -3.80 -3.08 4.67
CA ILE A 3 -4.61 -4.24 4.28
C ILE A 3 -6.01 -3.72 3.92
N LEU A 4 -6.47 -4.01 2.70
CA LEU A 4 -7.80 -3.70 2.20
C LEU A 4 -8.72 -4.90 2.33
N GLY A 5 -10.02 -4.64 2.52
CA GLY A 5 -11.06 -5.67 2.53
C GLY A 5 -11.23 -6.33 3.87
N LEU A 6 -11.03 -5.56 4.95
CA LEU A 6 -11.56 -5.94 6.25
C LEU A 6 -13.10 -6.00 6.16
N PRO A 7 -13.80 -6.83 6.95
CA PRO A 7 -15.23 -7.09 6.78
C PRO A 7 -16.15 -5.86 6.68
N GLY A 8 -15.77 -4.74 7.29
CA GLY A 8 -16.51 -3.48 7.27
C GLY A 8 -16.27 -2.61 6.03
N ASP A 9 -15.25 -2.90 5.24
CA ASP A 9 -14.76 -2.05 4.15
C ASP A 9 -15.75 -1.94 2.99
N THR A 10 -15.72 -0.79 2.34
CA THR A 10 -16.33 -0.53 1.03
C THR A 10 -15.32 0.23 0.17
N PRO A 11 -15.50 0.31 -1.16
CA PRO A 11 -14.59 1.09 -2.00
C PRO A 11 -14.50 2.55 -1.55
N GLN A 12 -15.61 3.11 -1.06
CA GLN A 12 -15.68 4.49 -0.56
C GLN A 12 -14.94 4.65 0.77
N SER A 13 -15.08 3.71 1.71
CA SER A 13 -14.36 3.79 2.99
C SER A 13 -12.86 3.64 2.77
N ILE A 14 -12.43 2.68 1.95
CA ILE A 14 -11.01 2.47 1.61
C ILE A 14 -10.41 3.76 1.03
N ARG A 15 -11.07 4.38 0.06
CA ARG A 15 -10.58 5.64 -0.53
C ARG A 15 -10.48 6.74 0.52
N ARG A 16 -11.52 6.94 1.32
CA ARG A 16 -11.54 7.94 2.40
C ARG A 16 -10.41 7.70 3.40
N ASP A 17 -10.19 6.46 3.79
CA ASP A 17 -9.19 6.09 4.79
C ASP A 17 -7.76 6.31 4.22
N ILE A 18 -7.54 6.04 2.93
CA ILE A 18 -6.32 6.43 2.23
C ILE A 18 -6.14 7.96 2.21
N GLU A 19 -7.19 8.74 1.94
CA GLU A 19 -7.12 10.21 1.98
C GLU A 19 -6.77 10.72 3.40
N ILE A 20 -7.26 10.07 4.46
CA ILE A 20 -6.88 10.36 5.85
C ILE A 20 -5.39 10.05 6.06
N VAL A 21 -4.92 8.87 5.66
CA VAL A 21 -3.50 8.49 5.75
C VAL A 21 -2.60 9.52 5.07
N GLN A 22 -2.98 10.02 3.89
CA GLN A 22 -2.20 11.05 3.18
C GLN A 22 -2.09 12.37 3.95
N ARG A 23 -3.11 12.73 4.73
CA ARG A 23 -3.15 14.00 5.49
C ARG A 23 -2.44 13.88 6.83
N GLU A 24 -2.66 12.77 7.53
CA GLU A 24 -2.31 12.63 8.95
C GLU A 24 -1.00 11.91 9.18
N LEU A 25 -0.58 11.01 8.27
CA LEU A 25 0.64 10.24 8.48
C LEU A 25 1.79 10.68 7.56
N ALA A 26 2.98 10.80 8.13
CA ALA A 26 4.24 11.01 7.40
C ALA A 26 4.81 9.70 6.85
N VAL A 27 3.98 8.89 6.19
CA VAL A 27 4.43 7.67 5.51
C VAL A 27 4.90 8.02 4.11
N ASP A 28 6.15 7.70 3.77
CA ASP A 28 6.71 7.97 2.44
C ASP A 28 6.29 6.93 1.41
N LEU A 29 6.21 5.67 1.84
CA LEU A 29 5.96 4.50 1.00
C LEU A 29 4.89 3.65 1.66
N LEU A 30 3.74 3.56 0.99
CA LEU A 30 2.63 2.73 1.44
C LEU A 30 2.40 1.62 0.43
N GLU A 31 2.51 0.39 0.91
CA GLU A 31 2.24 -0.81 0.14
C GLU A 31 0.85 -1.34 0.50
N PHE A 32 0.07 -1.70 -0.51
CA PHE A 32 -1.29 -2.20 -0.36
C PHE A 32 -1.34 -3.70 -0.55
N THR A 33 -2.16 -4.37 0.25
CA THR A 33 -2.43 -5.82 0.17
C THR A 33 -3.91 -6.06 0.41
N MET A 34 -4.45 -7.16 -0.08
CA MET A 34 -5.80 -7.62 0.22
C MET A 34 -5.78 -8.54 1.44
N LEU A 35 -6.83 -8.50 2.26
CA LEU A 35 -7.04 -9.48 3.31
C LEU A 35 -7.13 -10.88 2.67
N THR A 36 -6.10 -11.68 2.88
CA THR A 36 -5.98 -13.02 2.32
C THR A 36 -5.94 -14.04 3.47
N PRO A 37 -6.94 -14.92 3.60
CA PRO A 37 -6.93 -15.96 4.62
C PRO A 37 -5.92 -17.05 4.26
N LEU A 38 -4.64 -16.80 4.53
CA LEU A 38 -3.56 -17.75 4.25
C LEU A 38 -3.78 -19.07 5.00
N PRO A 39 -3.59 -20.25 4.36
CA PRO A 39 -3.73 -21.53 5.02
C PRO A 39 -2.92 -21.61 6.33
N GLY A 40 -3.62 -21.90 7.43
CA GLY A 40 -3.05 -21.94 8.78
C GLY A 40 -3.22 -20.66 9.61
N SER A 41 -3.74 -19.57 9.02
CA SER A 41 -4.12 -18.38 9.78
C SER A 41 -5.42 -18.58 10.57
N GLU A 42 -5.64 -17.75 11.59
CA GLU A 42 -6.90 -17.71 12.34
C GLU A 42 -8.10 -17.36 11.45
N ASP A 43 -7.91 -16.43 10.50
CA ASP A 43 -8.92 -16.06 9.51
C ASP A 43 -9.31 -17.26 8.64
N HIS A 44 -8.32 -17.99 8.11
CA HIS A 44 -8.56 -19.19 7.30
C HIS A 44 -9.30 -20.26 8.11
N LYS A 45 -8.87 -20.53 9.35
CA LYS A 45 -9.54 -21.49 10.23
C LYS A 45 -11.00 -21.10 10.44
N THR A 46 -11.25 -19.85 10.80
CA THR A 46 -12.60 -19.34 11.09
C THR A 46 -13.51 -19.44 9.87
N LEU A 47 -13.04 -19.00 8.71
CA LEU A 47 -13.81 -19.04 7.45
C LEU A 47 -14.08 -20.48 7.00
N HIS A 48 -13.10 -21.38 7.18
CA HIS A 48 -13.26 -22.80 6.89
C HIS A 48 -14.30 -23.47 7.78
N GLU A 49 -14.24 -23.24 9.10
CA GLU A 49 -15.21 -23.79 10.08
C GLU A 49 -16.64 -23.28 9.82
N GLN A 50 -16.77 -22.06 9.28
CA GLN A 50 -18.04 -21.47 8.86
C GLN A 50 -18.55 -21.97 7.50
N GLY A 51 -17.75 -22.75 6.76
CA GLY A 51 -18.10 -23.21 5.41
C GLY A 51 -18.16 -22.08 4.37
N ILE A 52 -17.46 -20.97 4.60
CA ILE A 52 -17.37 -19.87 3.64
C ILE A 52 -16.50 -20.31 2.45
N TRP A 53 -16.96 -19.99 1.23
CA TRP A 53 -16.22 -20.28 0.01
C TRP A 53 -14.88 -19.53 0.00
N MET A 54 -13.81 -20.27 -0.30
CA MET A 54 -12.46 -19.75 -0.50
C MET A 54 -11.88 -20.32 -1.79
N GLU A 55 -11.00 -19.55 -2.43
CA GLU A 55 -10.34 -19.89 -3.69
C GLU A 55 -9.55 -21.20 -3.52
N PRO A 56 -9.85 -22.25 -4.31
CA PRO A 56 -9.15 -23.54 -4.20
C PRO A 56 -7.72 -23.49 -4.74
N ASP A 57 -7.41 -22.58 -5.68
CA ASP A 57 -6.06 -22.45 -6.22
C ASP A 57 -5.16 -21.61 -5.32
N LEU A 58 -4.23 -22.28 -4.61
CA LEU A 58 -3.28 -21.62 -3.72
C LEU A 58 -2.35 -20.62 -4.43
N ASN A 59 -2.20 -20.70 -5.76
CA ASN A 59 -1.42 -19.70 -6.50
C ASN A 59 -2.09 -18.32 -6.52
N ALA A 60 -3.39 -18.23 -6.20
CA ALA A 60 -4.11 -16.97 -6.07
C ALA A 60 -3.89 -16.28 -4.70
N TYR A 61 -3.22 -16.93 -3.74
CA TYR A 61 -2.99 -16.37 -2.40
C TYR A 61 -1.74 -15.49 -2.39
N ASP A 62 -1.70 -14.53 -3.32
CA ASP A 62 -0.58 -13.63 -3.60
C ASP A 62 -0.64 -12.30 -2.82
N LEU A 63 -1.69 -12.11 -2.01
CA LEU A 63 -2.03 -10.87 -1.29
C LEU A 63 -2.56 -9.73 -2.18
N GLU A 64 -2.87 -10.03 -3.44
CA GLU A 64 -3.30 -9.06 -4.45
C GLU A 64 -4.58 -9.48 -5.16
N THR A 65 -4.98 -10.74 -4.96
CA THR A 65 -6.17 -11.34 -5.55
C THR A 65 -7.23 -11.59 -4.48
N ALA A 66 -8.48 -11.25 -4.78
CA ALA A 66 -9.62 -11.64 -3.95
C ALA A 66 -9.77 -13.18 -3.92
N THR A 67 -9.53 -13.78 -2.75
CA THR A 67 -9.53 -15.24 -2.50
C THR A 67 -10.71 -15.71 -1.65
N VAL A 68 -11.56 -14.81 -1.15
CA VAL A 68 -12.73 -15.10 -0.33
C VAL A 68 -13.88 -14.16 -0.68
N ALA A 69 -15.12 -14.56 -0.39
CA ALA A 69 -16.28 -13.69 -0.51
C ALA A 69 -16.20 -12.54 0.53
N HIS A 70 -16.25 -11.29 0.06
CA HIS A 70 -16.28 -10.13 0.93
C HIS A 70 -17.73 -9.80 1.35
N PRO A 71 -18.03 -9.50 2.63
CA PRO A 71 -19.41 -9.31 3.09
C PRO A 71 -20.15 -8.12 2.44
N ARG A 72 -19.41 -7.11 1.96
CA ARG A 72 -19.96 -5.84 1.44
C ARG A 72 -19.53 -5.48 0.02
N MET A 73 -18.71 -6.30 -0.62
CA MET A 73 -18.14 -6.01 -1.95
C MET A 73 -18.21 -7.26 -2.82
N SER A 74 -18.51 -7.09 -4.10
CA SER A 74 -18.25 -8.15 -5.07
C SER A 74 -16.74 -8.37 -5.25
N ARG A 75 -16.36 -9.52 -5.83
CA ARG A 75 -14.95 -9.82 -6.17
C ARG A 75 -14.35 -8.73 -7.04
N GLU A 76 -15.10 -8.27 -8.04
CA GLU A 76 -14.69 -7.24 -8.99
C GLU A 76 -14.55 -5.87 -8.32
N GLN A 77 -15.47 -5.51 -7.44
CA GLN A 77 -15.40 -4.25 -6.68
C GLN A 77 -14.15 -4.21 -5.79
N TRP A 78 -13.86 -5.30 -5.09
CA TRP A 78 -12.70 -5.38 -4.21
C TRP A 78 -11.39 -5.39 -5.00
N GLN A 79 -11.34 -6.13 -6.12
CA GLN A 79 -10.19 -6.15 -7.01
C GLN A 79 -9.93 -4.77 -7.65
N SER A 80 -10.98 -4.05 -8.05
CA SER A 80 -10.86 -2.68 -8.55
C SER A 80 -10.37 -1.73 -7.46
N ALA A 81 -10.91 -1.83 -6.24
CA ALA A 81 -10.46 -1.00 -5.12
C ALA A 81 -8.96 -1.22 -4.80
N TYR A 82 -8.47 -2.45 -4.89
CA TYR A 82 -7.03 -2.74 -4.78
C TYR A 82 -6.21 -2.06 -5.87
N ALA A 83 -6.62 -2.18 -7.14
CA ALA A 83 -5.93 -1.52 -8.25
C ALA A 83 -5.95 0.01 -8.11
N ASP A 84 -7.08 0.58 -7.69
CA ASP A 84 -7.27 2.02 -7.53
C ASP A 84 -6.52 2.59 -6.33
N ALA A 85 -6.30 1.82 -5.26
CA ALA A 85 -5.58 2.27 -4.06
C ALA A 85 -4.19 2.84 -4.37
N TRP A 86 -3.47 2.20 -5.27
CA TRP A 86 -2.16 2.68 -5.75
C TRP A 86 -2.28 4.06 -6.41
N ASN A 87 -3.33 4.30 -7.19
CA ASN A 87 -3.58 5.57 -7.88
C ASN A 87 -4.06 6.66 -6.93
N TRP A 88 -4.87 6.31 -5.93
CA TRP A 88 -5.33 7.26 -4.92
C TRP A 88 -4.17 7.76 -4.07
N TYR A 89 -3.28 6.87 -3.62
CA TYR A 89 -2.16 7.24 -2.76
C TYR A 89 -1.02 7.91 -3.52
N TYR A 90 -0.69 7.44 -4.73
CA TYR A 90 0.41 8.02 -5.53
C TYR A 90 -0.10 9.00 -6.59
N SER A 91 -1.13 9.78 -6.26
CA SER A 91 -1.55 10.90 -7.08
C SER A 91 -0.43 11.94 -7.22
N ASP A 92 -0.48 12.75 -8.28
CA ASP A 92 0.56 13.76 -8.52
C ASP A 92 0.63 14.79 -7.38
N GLU A 93 -0.51 15.14 -6.80
CA GLU A 93 -0.61 16.04 -5.65
C GLU A 93 0.04 15.44 -4.40
N HIS A 94 -0.22 14.16 -4.12
CA HIS A 94 0.37 13.51 -2.95
C HIS A 94 1.85 13.24 -3.15
N VAL A 95 2.28 12.84 -4.35
CA VAL A 95 3.70 12.70 -4.69
C VAL A 95 4.45 14.01 -4.47
N GLU A 96 3.90 15.15 -4.90
CA GLU A 96 4.50 16.46 -4.63
C GLU A 96 4.57 16.76 -3.13
N ARG A 97 3.51 16.44 -2.38
CA ARG A 97 3.46 16.59 -0.91
C ARG A 97 4.54 15.76 -0.21
N LEU A 98 4.69 14.48 -0.57
CA LEU A 98 5.73 13.60 -0.03
C LEU A 98 7.13 14.15 -0.30
N LEU A 99 7.38 14.65 -1.51
CA LEU A 99 8.65 15.26 -1.87
C LEU A 99 8.93 16.54 -1.06
N LYS A 100 7.91 17.38 -0.83
CA LYS A 100 8.02 18.58 0.02
C LYS A 100 8.29 18.24 1.48
N ARG A 101 7.56 17.27 2.05
CA ARG A 101 7.80 16.75 3.42
C ARG A 101 9.25 16.31 3.58
N ASN A 102 9.74 15.49 2.65
CA ASN A 102 11.11 14.98 2.69
C ASN A 102 12.16 16.09 2.50
N ALA A 103 11.90 17.08 1.65
CA ALA A 103 12.78 18.22 1.49
C ALA A 103 12.90 19.05 2.78
N ALA A 104 11.79 19.31 3.47
CA ALA A 104 11.77 20.01 4.76
C ALA A 104 12.47 19.21 5.88
N LEU A 105 12.27 17.89 5.89
CA LEU A 105 12.92 16.99 6.85
C LEU A 105 14.39 16.67 6.52
N GLY A 106 14.96 17.27 5.47
CA GLY A 106 16.36 17.07 5.07
C GLY A 106 16.66 15.70 4.43
N VAL A 107 15.63 14.94 4.07
CA VAL A 107 15.77 13.66 3.36
C VAL A 107 16.03 13.92 1.88
N LYS A 108 16.97 13.18 1.29
CA LYS A 108 17.27 13.29 -0.14
C LYS A 108 16.07 12.88 -0.99
N THR A 109 15.40 13.85 -1.62
CA THR A 109 14.23 13.64 -2.49
C THR A 109 14.48 12.62 -3.61
N LEU A 110 15.74 12.45 -4.07
CA LEU A 110 16.13 11.45 -5.06
C LEU A 110 15.88 10.02 -4.57
N ARG A 111 16.09 9.75 -3.28
CA ARG A 111 15.84 8.42 -2.68
C ARG A 111 14.34 8.13 -2.71
N VAL A 112 13.53 9.09 -2.28
CA VAL A 112 12.07 9.00 -2.27
C VAL A 112 11.55 8.78 -3.68
N TRP A 113 12.00 9.60 -4.64
CA TRP A 113 11.63 9.46 -6.05
C TRP A 113 11.94 8.08 -6.64
N ARG A 114 13.11 7.51 -6.36
CA ARG A 114 13.46 6.14 -6.82
C ARG A 114 12.48 5.11 -6.27
N SER A 115 12.18 5.17 -4.97
CA SER A 115 11.25 4.25 -4.33
C SER A 115 9.81 4.43 -4.85
N LEU A 116 9.36 5.67 -5.06
CA LEU A 116 8.05 6.00 -5.64
C LEU A 116 7.88 5.40 -7.04
N VAL A 117 8.88 5.57 -7.92
CA VAL A 117 8.86 5.00 -9.28
C VAL A 117 8.80 3.48 -9.24
N GLN A 118 9.56 2.84 -8.35
CA GLN A 118 9.57 1.39 -8.23
C GLN A 118 8.22 0.86 -7.72
N ILE A 119 7.70 1.40 -6.61
CA ILE A 119 6.48 0.90 -5.97
C ILE A 119 5.28 1.10 -6.87
N TYR A 120 5.06 2.32 -7.37
CA TYR A 120 3.92 2.62 -8.23
C TYR A 120 3.98 1.82 -9.55
N GLY A 121 5.17 1.74 -10.15
CA GLY A 121 5.36 1.06 -11.41
C GLY A 121 5.25 -0.46 -11.31
N ALA A 122 5.65 -1.06 -10.19
CA ALA A 122 5.46 -2.49 -9.95
C ALA A 122 3.98 -2.85 -10.00
N ALA A 123 3.15 -2.16 -9.22
CA ALA A 123 1.71 -2.40 -9.17
C ALA A 123 1.01 -2.09 -10.49
N ASN A 124 1.25 -0.90 -11.08
CA ASN A 124 0.49 -0.44 -12.24
C ASN A 124 1.00 -0.93 -13.59
N TYR A 125 2.28 -1.30 -13.70
CA TYR A 125 2.89 -1.67 -15.00
C TYR A 125 3.34 -3.12 -15.03
N GLU A 126 3.97 -3.63 -13.97
CA GLU A 126 4.29 -5.06 -13.89
C GLU A 126 3.09 -5.93 -13.48
N GLY A 127 2.10 -5.32 -12.81
CA GLY A 127 0.89 -6.00 -12.34
C GLY A 127 1.18 -6.96 -11.20
N VAL A 128 2.10 -6.59 -10.31
CA VAL A 128 2.51 -7.37 -9.13
C VAL A 128 2.83 -6.45 -7.97
N HIS A 129 2.82 -7.01 -6.77
CA HIS A 129 3.15 -6.29 -5.56
C HIS A 129 4.61 -5.80 -5.65
N PRO A 130 4.93 -4.59 -5.14
CA PRO A 130 6.28 -4.05 -5.18
C PRO A 130 7.36 -5.00 -4.66
N GLN A 131 7.05 -5.80 -3.65
CA GLN A 131 7.95 -6.79 -3.05
C GLN A 131 8.29 -7.95 -4.00
N GLN A 132 7.48 -8.20 -5.02
CA GLN A 132 7.70 -9.22 -6.04
C GLN A 132 8.42 -8.67 -7.28
N CYS A 133 8.70 -7.36 -7.31
CA CYS A 133 9.24 -6.68 -8.48
C CYS A 133 10.70 -6.24 -8.26
N GLY A 134 11.59 -6.72 -9.14
CA GLY A 134 12.95 -6.20 -9.27
C GLY A 134 13.06 -5.16 -10.40
N TYR A 135 14.29 -4.98 -10.91
CA TYR A 135 14.54 -4.12 -12.07
C TYR A 135 14.00 -4.71 -13.38
N PHE A 136 14.06 -6.03 -13.55
CA PHE A 136 13.56 -6.78 -14.71
C PHE A 136 12.98 -8.10 -14.27
N ARG A 137 11.79 -8.45 -14.77
CA ARG A 137 11.21 -9.78 -14.57
C ARG A 137 11.67 -10.73 -15.66
N ARG A 138 12.54 -11.67 -15.29
CA ARG A 138 12.88 -12.81 -16.13
C ARG A 138 11.71 -13.79 -16.13
N LYS A 139 11.19 -14.11 -17.32
CA LYS A 139 10.16 -15.15 -17.49
C LYS A 139 10.73 -16.28 -18.33
N SER A 140 10.61 -17.51 -17.85
CA SER A 140 10.95 -18.69 -18.65
C SER A 140 9.72 -19.24 -19.36
N ARG A 141 9.86 -19.61 -20.63
CA ARG A 141 8.78 -20.26 -21.40
C ARG A 141 8.38 -21.62 -20.82
N THR A 142 9.31 -22.28 -20.11
CA THR A 142 9.10 -23.61 -19.54
C THR A 142 8.52 -23.57 -18.12
N GLU A 143 8.58 -22.43 -17.44
CA GLU A 143 8.00 -22.22 -16.11
C GLU A 143 6.53 -21.83 -16.27
N ARG A 144 5.70 -22.83 -16.60
CA ARG A 144 4.24 -22.69 -16.68
C ARG A 144 3.59 -23.74 -15.83
N ARG A 145 2.33 -23.49 -15.49
CA ARG A 145 1.50 -24.48 -14.82
C ARG A 145 1.34 -25.74 -15.69
N PRO A 146 1.34 -26.95 -15.11
CA PRO A 146 1.24 -28.20 -15.88
C PRO A 146 0.01 -28.30 -16.78
N GLU A 147 -1.10 -27.68 -16.37
CA GLU A 147 -2.37 -27.66 -17.10
C GLU A 147 -2.39 -26.68 -18.29
N LEU A 148 -1.40 -25.78 -18.40
CA LEU A 148 -1.33 -24.82 -19.49
C LEU A 148 -0.42 -25.32 -20.63
N PRO A 149 -0.83 -25.18 -21.89
CA PRO A 149 0.01 -25.58 -23.01
C PRO A 149 1.29 -24.74 -23.08
N ARG A 150 2.36 -25.36 -23.58
CA ARG A 150 3.61 -24.65 -23.86
C ARG A 150 3.42 -23.73 -25.06
N GLU A 151 3.68 -22.44 -24.87
CA GLU A 151 3.64 -21.47 -25.96
C GLU A 151 4.72 -21.76 -27.02
N PRO A 152 4.43 -21.54 -28.32
CA PRO A 152 5.43 -21.54 -29.37
C PRO A 152 6.56 -20.56 -29.05
N MET A 153 7.81 -20.95 -29.34
CA MET A 153 9.00 -20.19 -28.94
C MET A 153 8.99 -18.75 -29.44
N LEU A 154 8.69 -18.54 -30.72
CA LEU A 154 8.66 -17.21 -31.33
C LEU A 154 7.55 -16.33 -30.76
N ALA A 155 6.36 -16.89 -30.55
CA ALA A 155 5.22 -16.17 -29.97
C ALA A 155 5.53 -15.71 -28.54
N PHE A 156 6.09 -16.60 -27.72
CA PHE A 156 6.48 -16.28 -26.34
C PHE A 156 7.51 -15.14 -26.30
N TYR A 157 8.62 -15.25 -27.02
CA TYR A 157 9.68 -14.24 -26.93
C TYR A 157 9.28 -12.91 -27.59
N ALA A 158 8.57 -12.94 -28.72
CA ALA A 158 8.07 -11.70 -29.33
C ALA A 158 7.07 -10.98 -28.41
N GLY A 159 6.13 -11.72 -27.81
CA GLY A 159 5.17 -11.18 -26.84
C GLY A 159 5.84 -10.70 -25.55
N HIS A 160 6.84 -11.42 -25.05
CA HIS A 160 7.58 -11.03 -23.86
C HIS A 160 8.40 -9.75 -24.10
N ILE A 161 9.11 -9.65 -25.22
CA ILE A 161 9.88 -8.44 -25.59
C ILE A 161 8.94 -7.25 -25.76
N SER A 162 7.83 -7.41 -26.50
CA SER A 162 6.89 -6.31 -26.72
C SER A 162 6.24 -5.84 -25.42
N SER A 163 5.77 -6.77 -24.57
CA SER A 163 5.24 -6.47 -23.25
C SER A 163 6.27 -5.75 -22.38
N THR A 164 7.52 -6.21 -22.39
CA THR A 164 8.62 -5.57 -21.66
C THR A 164 8.82 -4.13 -22.15
N ILE A 165 8.98 -3.90 -23.45
CA ILE A 165 9.15 -2.55 -24.00
C ILE A 165 7.99 -1.63 -23.57
N VAL A 166 6.74 -2.08 -23.69
CA VAL A 166 5.57 -1.28 -23.30
C VAL A 166 5.60 -0.94 -21.80
N LYS A 167 5.89 -1.92 -20.94
CA LYS A 167 5.97 -1.70 -19.49
C LYS A 167 7.06 -0.70 -19.14
N TYR A 168 8.28 -0.89 -19.66
CA TYR A 168 9.40 -0.02 -19.33
C TYR A 168 9.29 1.37 -19.97
N ALA A 169 8.60 1.49 -21.10
CA ALA A 169 8.20 2.80 -21.63
C ALA A 169 7.26 3.52 -20.66
N ARG A 170 6.26 2.83 -20.09
CA ARG A 170 5.36 3.41 -19.06
C ARG A 170 6.11 3.78 -17.78
N PHE A 171 7.03 2.93 -17.31
CA PHE A 171 7.96 3.28 -16.21
C PHE A 171 8.73 4.55 -16.53
N GLY A 172 9.33 4.65 -17.72
CA GLY A 172 10.11 5.83 -18.14
C GLY A 172 9.27 7.10 -18.19
N LEU A 173 8.04 7.03 -18.73
CA LEU A 173 7.12 8.17 -18.77
C LEU A 173 6.71 8.63 -17.36
N TYR A 174 6.39 7.69 -16.47
CA TYR A 174 6.06 8.02 -15.08
C TYR A 174 7.27 8.57 -14.30
N ALA A 175 8.44 7.97 -14.49
CA ALA A 175 9.70 8.45 -13.93
C ALA A 175 10.00 9.87 -14.40
N LEU A 176 9.81 10.18 -15.68
CA LEU A 176 9.98 11.53 -16.23
C LEU A 176 8.97 12.52 -15.64
N LYS A 177 7.69 12.13 -15.52
CA LYS A 177 6.64 12.96 -14.92
C LYS A 177 6.99 13.33 -13.48
N THR A 178 7.26 12.33 -12.65
CA THR A 178 7.59 12.51 -11.23
C THR A 178 8.95 13.16 -11.02
N TRP A 179 9.91 12.97 -11.93
CA TRP A 179 11.17 13.71 -11.94
C TRP A 179 10.92 15.21 -12.10
N ARG A 180 10.03 15.62 -13.02
CA ARG A 180 9.68 17.04 -13.18
C ARG A 180 9.06 17.64 -11.93
N ILE A 181 8.21 16.88 -11.23
CA ILE A 181 7.66 17.27 -9.92
C ILE A 181 8.80 17.45 -8.91
N ARG A 182 9.68 16.45 -8.75
CA ARG A 182 10.84 16.51 -7.86
C ARG A 182 11.73 17.72 -8.13
N ASN A 183 12.09 17.96 -9.39
CA ASN A 183 12.93 19.10 -9.77
C ASN A 183 12.27 20.44 -9.42
N ARG A 184 10.94 20.53 -9.51
CA ARG A 184 10.20 21.74 -9.11
C ARG A 184 10.30 21.95 -7.61
N VAL A 185 10.10 20.89 -6.81
CA VAL A 185 10.23 20.93 -5.35
C VAL A 185 11.66 21.32 -4.92
N GLU A 186 12.70 20.75 -5.54
CA GLU A 186 14.09 21.08 -5.19
C GLU A 186 14.51 22.50 -5.56
N LYS A 187 13.94 23.06 -6.63
CA LYS A 187 14.21 24.44 -7.06
C LYS A 187 13.48 25.47 -6.22
N ASP A 188 12.37 25.11 -5.60
CA ASP A 188 11.58 25.98 -4.74
C ASP A 188 12.22 26.10 -3.35
N PRO A 189 12.75 27.28 -2.96
CA PRO A 189 13.34 27.48 -1.64
C PRO A 189 12.32 27.30 -0.51
N ALA A 190 11.03 27.53 -0.77
CA ALA A 190 9.97 27.38 0.23
C ALA A 190 9.76 25.92 0.65
N SER A 191 10.14 24.95 -0.19
CA SER A 191 10.06 23.52 0.13
C SER A 191 10.84 23.12 1.38
N LYS A 192 11.91 23.85 1.74
CA LYS A 192 12.70 23.59 2.95
C LYS A 192 11.97 23.96 4.25
N PHE A 193 10.98 24.84 4.16
CA PHE A 193 10.17 25.31 5.28
C PHE A 193 8.75 24.75 5.22
N TYR A 194 8.51 23.75 4.37
CA TYR A 194 7.21 23.13 4.23
C TYR A 194 6.79 22.46 5.53
N THR A 195 5.52 22.64 5.90
CA THR A 195 4.89 21.95 7.03
C THR A 195 3.46 21.61 6.66
N ASP A 196 2.97 20.48 7.18
CA ASP A 196 1.57 20.08 7.17
C ASP A 196 1.26 19.25 8.42
N LEU A 197 0.01 18.80 8.56
CA LEU A 197 -0.44 18.04 9.73
C LEU A 197 0.47 16.83 10.01
N ALA A 198 0.79 16.04 8.99
CA ALA A 198 1.57 14.81 9.12
C ALA A 198 3.00 14.99 9.66
N ILE A 199 3.65 16.12 9.38
CA ILE A 199 5.03 16.40 9.87
C ILE A 199 5.07 17.43 10.99
N THR A 200 3.91 17.81 11.53
CA THR A 200 3.84 18.69 12.71
C THR A 200 4.43 17.95 13.92
N PRO A 201 5.33 18.58 14.70
CA PRO A 201 5.90 17.92 15.88
C PRO A 201 4.82 17.53 16.90
N VAL A 202 4.85 16.27 17.32
CA VAL A 202 3.95 15.77 18.38
C VAL A 202 4.43 16.29 19.73
N ILE A 203 3.61 17.11 20.38
CA ILE A 203 3.90 17.68 21.71
C ILE A 203 3.40 16.76 22.82
N ASP A 204 2.19 16.22 22.66
CA ASP A 204 1.63 15.17 23.53
C ASP A 204 0.93 14.11 22.67
N ALA A 205 1.52 12.91 22.64
CA ALA A 205 1.00 11.80 21.84
C ALA A 205 -0.30 11.20 22.43
N GLU A 206 -0.60 11.44 23.70
CA GLU A 206 -1.79 10.86 24.35
C GLU A 206 -3.06 11.65 24.06
N ASP A 207 -2.92 12.95 23.77
CA ASP A 207 -4.00 13.89 23.45
C ASP A 207 -4.21 14.09 21.93
N GLU A 208 -3.46 13.36 21.10
CA GLU A 208 -3.62 13.42 19.65
C GLU A 208 -5.01 12.93 19.21
N ALA A 209 -5.76 13.80 18.53
CA ALA A 209 -7.09 13.53 18.00
C ALA A 209 -7.03 13.37 16.47
N LEU A 210 -6.44 12.27 16.01
CA LEU A 210 -6.35 11.92 14.59
C LEU A 210 -7.64 11.23 14.11
N GLU A 211 -8.13 11.58 12.92
CA GLU A 211 -9.29 10.91 12.29
C GLU A 211 -9.01 9.41 12.11
N MET A 212 -7.73 9.03 11.92
CA MET A 212 -7.30 7.64 11.81
C MET A 212 -7.67 6.76 13.02
N PHE A 213 -7.81 7.36 14.21
CA PHE A 213 -8.16 6.63 15.43
C PHE A 213 -9.63 6.19 15.45
N ASP A 214 -10.47 6.81 14.62
CA ASP A 214 -11.92 6.62 14.60
C ASP A 214 -12.45 5.97 13.31
N LEU A 215 -11.58 5.50 12.42
CA LEU A 215 -11.95 4.91 11.11
C LEU A 215 -13.06 3.86 11.20
N ASN A 216 -12.93 2.93 12.15
CA ASN A 216 -13.87 1.83 12.39
C ASN A 216 -13.81 1.37 13.86
N GLU A 217 -14.62 0.37 14.19
CA GLU A 217 -14.70 -0.15 15.56
C GLU A 217 -13.40 -0.79 16.04
N SER A 218 -12.65 -1.46 15.16
CA SER A 218 -11.37 -2.08 15.53
C SER A 218 -10.30 -1.02 15.82
N SER A 219 -10.26 0.09 15.07
CA SER A 219 -9.41 1.24 15.38
C SER A 219 -9.73 1.83 16.75
N ARG A 220 -11.02 2.08 17.04
CA ARG A 220 -11.45 2.58 18.36
C ARG A 220 -11.11 1.63 19.49
N ALA A 221 -11.29 0.32 19.29
CA ALA A 221 -10.94 -0.69 20.27
C ALA A 221 -9.42 -0.76 20.51
N ALA A 222 -8.61 -0.61 19.45
CA ALA A 222 -7.15 -0.57 19.53
C ALA A 222 -6.67 0.66 20.30
N VAL A 223 -7.24 1.84 20.02
CA VAL A 223 -6.93 3.10 20.72
C VAL A 223 -7.32 3.01 22.19
N ALA A 224 -8.51 2.49 22.50
CA ALA A 224 -8.94 2.25 23.88
C ALA A 224 -8.00 1.29 24.62
N LYS A 225 -7.54 0.22 23.95
CA LYS A 225 -6.56 -0.72 24.50
C LYS A 225 -5.21 -0.04 24.76
N ALA A 226 -4.72 0.76 23.82
CA ALA A 226 -3.46 1.49 23.96
C ALA A 226 -3.52 2.51 25.12
N ARG A 227 -4.61 3.29 25.21
CA ARG A 227 -4.84 4.23 26.33
C ARG A 227 -4.86 3.53 27.68
N ARG A 228 -5.52 2.36 27.79
CA ARG A 228 -5.51 1.55 29.02
C ARG A 228 -4.09 1.07 29.40
N GLN A 229 -3.30 0.65 28.41
CA GLN A 229 -1.92 0.21 28.64
C GLN A 229 -1.01 1.36 29.06
N ALA A 230 -1.13 2.52 28.41
CA ALA A 230 -0.39 3.74 28.76
C ALA A 230 -0.72 4.21 30.19
N HIS A 231 -2.02 4.25 30.54
CA HIS A 231 -2.45 4.59 31.89
C HIS A 231 -1.89 3.61 32.93
N GLY A 232 -1.95 2.30 32.67
CA GLY A 232 -1.37 1.28 33.54
C GLY A 232 0.15 1.43 33.71
N ARG A 233 0.86 1.85 32.66
CA ARG A 233 2.30 2.16 32.72
C ARG A 233 2.59 3.38 33.61
N LYS A 234 1.87 4.48 33.43
CA LYS A 234 2.01 5.70 34.25
C LYS A 234 1.75 5.42 35.74
N VAL A 235 0.71 4.65 36.05
CA VAL A 235 0.40 4.25 37.43
C VAL A 235 1.54 3.43 38.04
N ARG A 236 2.13 2.50 37.28
CA ARG A 236 3.29 1.72 37.74
C ARG A 236 4.53 2.58 37.96
N GLU A 237 4.84 3.47 37.02
CA GLU A 237 5.98 4.39 37.12
C GLU A 237 5.85 5.30 38.36
N ASN A 238 4.64 5.83 38.63
CA ASN A 238 4.37 6.66 39.81
C ASN A 238 4.44 5.88 41.13
N LEU A 239 4.12 4.58 41.15
CA LEU A 239 4.25 3.72 42.34
C LEU A 239 5.69 3.31 42.63
N THR A 240 6.58 3.41 41.64
CA THR A 240 8.01 3.11 41.76
C THR A 240 8.91 4.35 41.82
N ALA A 241 8.32 5.55 41.78
CA ALA A 241 9.05 6.80 41.94
C ALA A 241 9.44 6.98 43.42
N PRO A 242 10.73 7.23 43.74
CA PRO A 242 11.23 7.36 45.11
C PRO A 242 10.72 8.62 45.82
#